data_AF-A0A7R9LCY5-F1
#
_entry.id   AF-A0A7R9LCY5-F1
#
_cell.length_a   1.000
_cell.length_b   1.000
_cell.length_c   1.000
_cell.angle_alpha   90.00
_cell.angle_beta   90.00
_cell.angle_gamma   90.00
#
_symmetry.space_group_name_H-M   'P 1'
#
loop_
_entity.id
_entity.type
_entity.pdbx_description
1 polymer ?
#
loop_
_entity_poly.entity_id
_entity_poly.type
_entity_poly.pdbx_seq_one_letter_code
_entity_poly.pdbx_strand_id
1 'polypeptide(L)'
;MLGFLMGFIQLGSLSVILSDTLVSAFSTGCAIQVATSQLNSLFDIKVKDKEPIKGLPFKLVNDWIGIAKELPHTNLVTLGLSAFGIGLLIVVKEFIEPKIKKRFKTNIPFPIDIMLVIGFTIFSWLMNLHKNHNVGIMLDIPKG
;
A
#
# COMPACT_ATOMS: atom_id res chain seq x y z
N MET A 1 -17.50 16.62 -14.11
CA MET A 1 -17.98 16.98 -15.46
C MET A 1 -17.88 15.81 -16.44
N LEU A 2 -16.72 15.16 -16.57
CA LEU A 2 -16.52 14.05 -17.52
C LEU A 2 -17.42 12.82 -17.25
N GLY A 3 -17.58 12.42 -15.99
CA GLY A 3 -18.49 11.32 -15.62
C GLY A 3 -19.97 11.57 -15.97
N PHE A 4 -20.44 12.81 -15.86
CA PHE A 4 -21.81 13.19 -16.27
C PHE A 4 -22.01 13.07 -17.79
N LEU A 5 -21.02 13.49 -18.58
CA LEU A 5 -21.01 13.33 -20.03
C LEU A 5 -21.01 11.85 -20.44
N MET A 6 -20.19 11.02 -19.78
CA MET A 6 -20.14 9.58 -20.04
C MET A 6 -21.47 8.89 -19.71
N GLY A 7 -22.14 9.33 -18.64
CA GLY A 7 -23.47 8.86 -18.27
C GLY A 7 -24.54 9.27 -19.29
N PHE A 8 -24.49 10.49 -19.80
CA PHE A 8 -25.41 10.97 -20.84
C PHE A 8 -25.28 10.19 -22.16
N ILE A 9 -24.05 9.84 -22.55
CA ILE A 9 -23.75 9.06 -23.77
C ILE A 9 -23.93 7.55 -23.53
N GLN A 10 -24.35 7.12 -22.33
CA GLN A 10 -24.54 5.72 -21.95
C GLN A 10 -23.31 4.83 -22.19
N LEU A 11 -22.10 5.38 -21.99
CA LEU A 11 -20.84 4.63 -22.16
C LEU A 11 -20.70 3.46 -21.17
N GLY A 12 -21.60 3.34 -20.18
CA GLY A 12 -21.72 2.13 -19.36
C GLY A 12 -21.98 0.86 -20.18
N SER A 13 -22.63 0.96 -21.35
CA SER A 13 -22.83 -0.16 -22.26
C SER A 13 -21.51 -0.70 -22.83
N LEU A 14 -20.53 0.17 -23.10
CA LEU A 14 -19.19 -0.22 -23.54
C LEU A 14 -18.41 -0.98 -22.46
N SER A 15 -18.69 -0.70 -21.18
CA SER A 15 -18.07 -1.46 -20.08
C SER A 15 -18.50 -2.92 -20.06
N VAL A 16 -19.66 -3.26 -20.62
CA VAL A 16 -20.14 -4.64 -20.76
C VAL A 16 -19.44 -5.36 -21.93
N ILE A 17 -18.94 -4.60 -22.91
CA ILE A 17 -18.24 -5.11 -24.11
C ILE A 17 -16.75 -5.35 -23.82
N LEU A 18 -16.19 -4.73 -22.77
CA LEU A 18 -14.84 -5.07 -22.30
C LEU A 18 -14.82 -6.54 -21.87
N SER A 19 -13.89 -7.30 -22.45
CA SER A 19 -13.73 -8.69 -22.06
C SER A 19 -13.25 -8.79 -20.61
N ASP A 20 -13.72 -9.82 -19.90
CA ASP A 20 -13.25 -10.15 -18.55
C ASP A 20 -11.72 -10.28 -18.51
N THR A 21 -11.13 -10.80 -19.59
CA THR A 21 -9.68 -10.89 -19.77
C THR A 21 -9.00 -9.52 -19.75
N LEU A 22 -9.57 -8.50 -20.41
CA LEU A 22 -8.99 -7.16 -20.43
C LEU A 22 -9.08 -6.50 -19.05
N VAL A 23 -10.22 -6.61 -18.36
CA VAL A 23 -10.41 -6.05 -17.01
C VAL A 23 -9.47 -6.73 -16.00
N SER A 24 -9.33 -8.05 -16.09
CA SER A 24 -8.42 -8.83 -15.25
C SER A 24 -6.95 -8.46 -15.50
N ALA A 25 -6.53 -8.38 -16.78
CA ALA A 25 -5.18 -7.98 -17.14
C ALA A 25 -4.84 -6.56 -16.69
N PHE A 26 -5.78 -5.62 -16.88
CA PHE A 26 -5.62 -4.24 -16.43
C PHE A 26 -5.51 -4.16 -14.90
N SER A 27 -6.41 -4.82 -14.16
CA SER A 27 -6.39 -4.84 -12.70
C SER A 27 -5.10 -5.44 -12.13
N THR A 28 -4.61 -6.52 -12.75
CA THR A 28 -3.34 -7.14 -12.38
C THR A 28 -2.16 -6.21 -12.66
N GLY A 29 -2.16 -5.51 -13.80
CA GLY A 29 -1.15 -4.49 -14.12
C GLY A 29 -1.12 -3.35 -13.10
N CYS A 30 -2.30 -2.82 -12.73
CA CYS A 30 -2.43 -1.82 -11.67
C CYS A 30 -1.96 -2.36 -10.31
N ALA A 31 -2.29 -3.60 -9.96
CA ALA A 31 -1.87 -4.22 -8.70
C ALA A 31 -0.34 -4.29 -8.60
N ILE A 32 0.36 -4.67 -9.68
CA ILE A 32 1.83 -4.67 -9.72
C ILE A 32 2.37 -3.24 -9.53
N GLN A 33 1.79 -2.26 -10.21
CA GLN A 33 2.23 -0.86 -10.09
C GLN A 33 2.04 -0.30 -8.67
N VAL A 34 0.92 -0.62 -8.02
CA VAL A 34 0.65 -0.26 -6.63
C VAL A 34 1.64 -0.97 -5.71
N ALA A 35 1.84 -2.29 -5.89
CA ALA A 35 2.78 -3.07 -5.09
C ALA A 35 4.20 -2.49 -5.17
N THR A 36 4.69 -2.16 -6.37
CA THR A 36 5.99 -1.50 -6.56
C THR A 36 6.07 -0.16 -5.82
N SER A 37 5.00 0.62 -5.82
CA SER A 37 4.96 1.90 -5.08
C SER A 37 5.00 1.70 -3.57
N GLN A 38 4.39 0.63 -3.06
CA GLN A 38 4.43 0.28 -1.64
C GLN A 38 5.82 -0.22 -1.19
N LEU A 39 6.55 -0.94 -2.04
CA LEU A 39 7.92 -1.40 -1.73
C LEU A 39 8.83 -0.24 -1.33
N ASN A 40 8.74 0.91 -2.01
CA ASN A 40 9.54 2.11 -1.66
C ASN A 40 9.32 2.55 -0.20
N SER A 41 8.08 2.44 0.28
CA SER A 41 7.73 2.78 1.66
C SER A 41 8.22 1.74 2.67
N LEU A 42 8.21 0.44 2.32
CA LEU A 42 8.69 -0.63 3.20
C LEU A 42 10.22 -0.59 3.40
N PHE A 43 10.96 -0.23 2.36
CA PHE A 43 12.41 -0.09 2.40
C PHE A 43 12.88 1.29 2.89
N ASP A 44 11.96 2.18 3.29
CA ASP A 44 12.27 3.56 3.70
C ASP A 44 13.15 4.30 2.68
N ILE A 45 13.00 3.93 1.39
CA ILE A 45 13.78 4.53 0.33
C ILE A 45 13.14 5.89 0.12
N LYS A 46 13.78 6.91 0.68
CA LYS A 46 13.61 8.29 0.25
C LYS A 46 14.15 8.33 -1.18
N VAL A 47 13.34 7.85 -2.12
CA VAL A 47 13.46 8.23 -3.52
C VAL A 47 13.31 9.72 -3.43
N LYS A 48 14.46 10.42 -3.32
CA LYS A 48 14.52 11.87 -3.37
C LYS A 48 13.53 12.26 -4.44
N ASP A 49 12.80 13.33 -4.19
CA ASP A 49 11.97 14.06 -5.13
C ASP A 49 12.79 14.55 -6.35
N LYS A 50 13.61 13.69 -6.97
CA LYS A 50 13.86 13.67 -8.38
C LYS A 50 12.47 13.51 -8.94
N GLU A 51 11.92 14.65 -9.32
CA GLU A 51 10.57 14.79 -9.80
C GLU A 51 10.20 13.57 -10.64
N PRO A 52 8.97 13.04 -10.50
CA PRO A 52 8.53 12.05 -11.45
C PRO A 52 8.71 12.69 -12.82
N ILE A 53 9.67 12.19 -13.61
CA ILE A 53 9.78 12.53 -15.03
C ILE A 53 8.51 11.94 -15.64
N LYS A 54 7.41 12.69 -15.53
CA LYS A 54 6.09 12.33 -16.00
C LYS A 54 6.24 12.15 -17.51
N GLY A 55 6.03 10.93 -17.99
CA GLY A 55 6.02 10.62 -19.42
C GLY A 55 7.15 9.73 -19.94
N LEU A 56 8.05 9.21 -19.10
CA LEU A 56 9.04 8.24 -19.59
C LEU A 56 8.40 6.85 -19.77
N PRO A 57 8.51 6.21 -20.96
CA PRO A 57 8.17 4.80 -21.11
C PRO A 57 9.04 3.96 -20.18
N PHE A 58 8.52 2.82 -19.71
CA PHE A 58 9.21 1.89 -18.79
C PHE A 58 9.50 2.40 -17.37
N LYS A 59 8.74 3.39 -16.86
CA LYS A 59 8.86 3.87 -15.46
C LYS A 59 8.96 2.72 -14.44
N LEU A 60 8.14 1.68 -14.59
CA LEU A 60 8.15 0.52 -13.69
C LEU A 60 9.56 -0.10 -13.62
N VAL A 61 10.19 -0.39 -14.76
CA VAL A 61 11.54 -0.97 -14.82
C VAL A 61 12.56 -0.07 -14.14
N ASN A 62 12.47 1.25 -14.36
CA ASN A 62 13.36 2.20 -13.73
C ASN A 62 13.15 2.27 -12.20
N ASP A 63 11.91 2.16 -11.72
CA ASP A 63 11.61 2.08 -10.29
C ASP A 63 12.25 0.83 -9.67
N TRP A 64 12.16 -0.34 -10.32
CA TRP A 64 12.82 -1.57 -9.86
C TRP A 64 14.34 -1.45 -9.82
N ILE A 65 14.97 -0.83 -10.84
CA ILE A 65 16.41 -0.57 -10.85
C ILE A 65 16.81 0.39 -9.72
N GLY A 66 16.00 1.42 -9.46
CA GLY A 66 16.19 2.36 -8.36
C GLY A 66 16.16 1.65 -6.99
N ILE A 67 15.14 0.84 -6.76
CA ILE A 67 15.00 0.04 -5.54
C ILE A 67 16.21 -0.88 -5.33
N ALA A 68 16.66 -1.58 -6.39
CA ALA A 68 17.80 -2.48 -6.31
C ALA A 68 19.11 -1.75 -5.93
N LYS A 69 19.28 -0.50 -6.37
CA LYS A 69 20.46 0.32 -6.05
C LYS A 69 20.43 0.88 -4.62
N GLU A 70 19.26 1.23 -4.12
CA GLU A 70 19.07 1.83 -2.80
C GLU A 70 18.84 0.78 -1.69
N LEU A 71 18.62 -0.49 -2.05
CA LEU A 71 18.48 -1.62 -1.12
C LEU A 71 19.52 -1.64 0.03
N PRO A 72 20.85 -1.48 -0.23
CA PRO A 72 21.86 -1.48 0.84
C PRO A 72 21.81 -0.25 1.76
N HIS A 73 21.13 0.83 1.36
CA HIS A 73 20.97 2.06 2.15
C HIS A 73 19.65 2.10 2.93
N THR A 74 18.89 1.00 2.92
CA THR A 74 17.62 0.86 3.64
C THR A 74 17.80 0.92 5.16
N ASN A 75 16.86 1.55 5.85
CA ASN A 75 16.76 1.51 7.30
C ASN A 75 16.28 0.13 7.78
N LEU A 76 17.16 -0.62 8.44
CA LEU A 76 16.85 -1.96 8.95
C LEU A 76 15.71 -1.97 9.98
N VAL A 77 15.53 -0.87 10.73
CA VAL A 77 14.45 -0.75 11.72
C VAL A 77 13.10 -0.60 11.02
N THR A 78 13.02 0.24 9.99
CA THR A 78 11.81 0.40 9.18
C THR A 78 11.44 -0.89 8.47
N LEU A 79 12.43 -1.63 7.95
CA LEU A 79 12.23 -2.94 7.32
C LEU A 79 11.71 -3.98 8.33
N GLY A 80 12.28 -4.02 9.54
CA GLY A 80 11.84 -4.92 10.60
C GLY A 80 10.39 -4.64 11.04
N LEU A 81 10.04 -3.36 11.24
CA LEU A 81 8.67 -2.94 11.58
C LEU A 81 7.68 -3.29 10.46
N SER A 82 8.08 -3.08 9.21
CA SER A 82 7.30 -3.42 8.02
C SER A 82 7.04 -4.92 7.92
N ALA A 83 8.09 -5.74 8.06
CA ALA A 83 7.97 -7.19 8.06
C ALA A 83 7.10 -7.71 9.21
N PHE A 84 7.27 -7.14 10.41
CA PHE A 84 6.45 -7.48 11.57
C PHE A 84 4.97 -7.11 11.37
N GLY A 85 4.69 -5.91 10.83
CA GLY A 85 3.33 -5.46 10.51
C GLY A 85 2.65 -6.35 9.47
N ILE A 86 3.34 -6.68 8.37
CA ILE A 86 2.84 -7.59 7.34
C ILE A 86 2.58 -8.98 7.94
N GLY A 87 3.53 -9.52 8.72
CA GLY A 87 3.39 -10.83 9.37
C GLY A 87 2.19 -10.88 10.31
N LEU A 88 2.01 -9.86 11.16
CA LEU A 88 0.85 -9.76 12.04
C LEU A 88 -0.47 -9.69 11.26
N LEU A 89 -0.53 -8.91 10.17
CA LEU A 89 -1.73 -8.83 9.33
C LEU A 89 -2.08 -10.18 8.72
N ILE A 90 -1.10 -10.90 8.18
CA ILE A 90 -1.29 -12.25 7.62
C ILE A 90 -1.80 -13.19 8.71
N VAL A 91 -1.13 -13.23 9.87
CA VAL A 91 -1.53 -14.11 10.98
C VAL A 91 -2.97 -13.83 11.42
N VAL A 92 -3.33 -12.55 11.58
CA VAL A 92 -4.68 -12.20 12.02
C VAL A 92 -5.72 -12.53 10.94
N LYS A 93 -5.51 -12.10 9.70
CA LYS A 93 -6.49 -12.24 8.62
C LYS A 93 -6.65 -13.70 8.16
N GLU A 94 -5.56 -14.45 8.03
CA GLU A 94 -5.62 -15.81 7.50
C GLU A 94 -5.85 -16.87 8.57
N PHE A 95 -5.41 -16.65 9.82
CA PHE A 95 -5.51 -17.69 10.86
C PHE A 95 -6.50 -17.34 11.98
N ILE A 96 -6.54 -16.09 12.43
CA ILE A 96 -7.35 -15.70 13.60
C ILE A 96 -8.79 -15.39 13.17
N GLU A 97 -8.99 -14.55 12.17
CA GLU A 97 -10.32 -14.19 11.65
C GLU A 97 -11.19 -15.41 11.29
N PRO A 98 -10.74 -16.39 10.49
CA PRO A 98 -11.59 -17.53 10.16
C PRO A 98 -11.91 -18.39 11.38
N LYS A 99 -10.99 -18.51 12.35
CA LYS A 99 -11.24 -19.20 13.62
C LYS A 99 -12.30 -18.48 14.46
N ILE A 100 -12.25 -17.15 14.53
CA ILE A 100 -13.24 -16.33 15.24
C ILE A 100 -14.60 -16.41 14.55
N LYS A 101 -14.64 -16.24 13.22
CA LYS A 101 -15.87 -16.36 12.42
C LYS A 101 -16.53 -17.74 12.62
N LYS A 102 -15.72 -18.82 12.64
CA LYS A 102 -16.20 -20.19 12.90
C LYS A 102 -16.69 -20.37 14.34
N ARG A 103 -16.00 -19.80 15.33
CA ARG A 103 -16.33 -19.98 16.76
C ARG A 103 -17.54 -19.18 17.21
N PHE A 104 -17.65 -17.93 16.77
CA PHE A 104 -18.69 -16.99 17.22
C PHE A 104 -19.87 -16.88 16.24
N LYS A 105 -19.83 -17.57 15.08
CA LYS A 105 -20.85 -17.46 14.01
C LYS A 105 -21.13 -16.01 13.58
N THR A 106 -20.16 -15.12 13.77
CA THR A 106 -20.26 -13.72 13.38
C THR A 106 -19.58 -13.51 12.04
N ASN A 107 -20.27 -12.91 11.07
CA ASN A 107 -19.69 -12.51 9.78
C ASN A 107 -19.11 -11.09 9.80
N ILE A 108 -18.87 -10.53 10.99
CA ILE A 108 -18.40 -9.16 11.12
C ILE A 108 -16.90 -9.14 10.78
N PRO A 109 -16.46 -8.37 9.77
CA PRO A 109 -15.04 -8.20 9.47
C PRO A 109 -14.36 -7.48 10.64
N PHE A 110 -13.23 -8.01 11.10
CA PHE A 110 -12.52 -7.43 12.24
C PHE A 110 -11.61 -6.29 11.75
N PRO A 111 -11.68 -5.08 12.32
CA PRO A 111 -10.92 -3.91 11.82
C PRO A 111 -9.46 -3.94 12.28
N ILE A 112 -8.74 -5.04 11.99
CA ILE A 112 -7.35 -5.24 12.43
C ILE A 112 -6.41 -4.17 11.87
N ASP A 113 -6.63 -3.72 10.64
CA ASP A 113 -5.77 -2.74 9.98
C ASP A 113 -5.67 -1.45 10.80
N ILE A 114 -6.81 -0.95 11.31
CA ILE A 114 -6.86 0.27 12.13
C ILE A 114 -6.24 0.03 13.51
N MET A 115 -6.54 -1.11 14.14
CA MET A 115 -5.97 -1.46 15.45
C MET A 115 -4.44 -1.55 15.39
N LEU A 116 -3.91 -2.15 14.33
CA LEU A 116 -2.50 -2.27 14.09
C LEU A 116 -1.85 -0.90 13.91
N VAL A 117 -2.43 -0.04 13.06
CA VAL A 117 -1.94 1.34 12.88
C VAL A 117 -1.88 2.09 14.21
N ILE A 118 -2.95 2.07 15.01
CA ILE A 118 -2.97 2.71 16.33
C ILE A 118 -1.86 2.16 17.24
N GLY A 119 -1.72 0.83 17.31
CA GLY A 119 -0.70 0.18 18.12
C GLY A 119 0.72 0.57 17.72
N PHE A 120 1.02 0.56 16.42
CA PHE A 120 2.32 0.98 15.90
C PHE A 120 2.59 2.48 16.11
N THR A 121 1.56 3.35 16.01
CA THR A 121 1.71 4.78 16.31
C THR A 121 2.09 5.00 17.78
N ILE A 122 1.40 4.33 18.71
CA ILE A 122 1.72 4.42 20.14
C ILE A 122 3.13 3.89 20.40
N PHE A 123 3.47 2.73 19.83
CA PHE A 123 4.80 2.14 19.98
C PHE A 123 5.90 3.06 19.44
N SER A 124 5.69 3.67 18.26
CA SER A 124 6.62 4.61 17.65
C SER A 124 6.83 5.86 18.49
N TRP A 125 5.76 6.37 19.11
CA TRP A 125 5.80 7.51 20.02
C TRP A 125 6.57 7.18 21.31
N LEU A 126 6.29 6.03 21.94
CA LEU A 126 6.96 5.59 23.17
C LEU A 126 8.47 5.37 22.97
N MET A 127 8.87 4.76 21.86
CA MET A 127 10.27 4.46 21.55
C MET A 127 11.01 5.61 20.86
N ASN A 128 10.30 6.69 20.52
CA ASN A 128 10.81 7.84 19.77
C ASN A 128 11.62 7.42 18.52
N LEU A 129 11.04 6.53 17.72
CA LEU A 129 11.73 5.84 16.61
C LEU A 129 12.23 6.81 15.53
N HIS A 130 11.54 7.94 15.35
CA HIS A 130 11.99 8.99 14.43
C HIS A 130 13.34 9.57 14.86
N LYS A 131 13.50 9.93 16.13
CA LYS A 131 14.72 10.54 16.66
C LYS A 131 15.86 9.54 16.81
N ASN A 132 15.56 8.33 17.25
CA ASN A 132 16.57 7.33 17.59
C ASN A 132 17.02 6.50 16.39
N HIS A 133 16.13 6.26 15.43
CA HIS A 133 16.38 5.36 14.31
C HIS A 133 16.11 5.99 12.94
N ASN A 134 15.84 7.30 12.86
CA ASN A 134 15.56 8.01 11.61
C ASN A 134 14.44 7.35 10.77
N VAL A 135 13.47 6.74 11.44
CA VAL A 135 12.31 6.12 10.81
C VAL A 135 11.40 7.23 10.27
N GLY A 136 10.96 7.11 9.01
CA GLY A 136 9.99 8.03 8.42
C GLY A 136 8.68 8.07 9.21
N ILE A 137 8.20 9.27 9.56
CA ILE A 137 6.91 9.47 10.20
C ILE A 137 6.00 10.32 9.33
N MET A 138 4.69 10.11 9.45
CA MET A 138 3.70 11.02 8.87
C MET A 138 3.80 12.36 9.59
N LEU A 139 4.04 13.42 8.83
CA LEU A 139 4.10 14.80 9.31
C LEU A 139 2.68 15.38 9.47
N ASP A 140 2.58 16.69 9.67
CA ASP A 140 1.31 17.37 9.89
C ASP A 140 0.28 17.09 8.80
N ILE A 141 -0.89 16.63 9.23
CA ILE A 141 -2.04 16.41 8.37
C ILE A 141 -2.83 17.73 8.32
N PRO A 142 -3.03 18.34 7.14
CA PRO A 142 -3.84 19.54 7.03
C PRO A 142 -5.25 19.23 7.52
N LYS A 143 -5.71 20.01 8.50
CA LYS A 143 -7.10 20.01 8.97
C LYS A 143 -7.79 21.03 8.08
N GLY A 144 -8.79 20.56 7.34
CA GLY A 144 -9.39 21.24 6.17
C GLY A 144 -9.75 22.70 6.35
#